data_AF-A0A7C7DMZ9-F1
#
_entry.id   AF-A0A7C7DMZ9-F1
#
_cell.length_a   1.000
_cell.length_b   1.000
_cell.length_c   1.000
_cell.angle_alpha   90.00
_cell.angle_beta   90.00
_cell.angle_gamma   90.00
#
_symmetry.space_group_name_H-M   'P 1'
#
loop_
_entity.id
_entity.type
_entity.pdbx_description
1 polymer ?
#
loop_
_entity_poly.entity_id
_entity_poly.type
_entity_poly.pdbx_seq_one_letter_code
_entity_poly.pdbx_strand_id
1 'polypeptide(L)'
;MAEYHNISFQPHTWTDGLGLAYNLHLCAASPSCGYFEYPYDPPYFGLESFYRLLAEPIKVDADGEVEVPSKPGVGYDLNEDAIEFYTVS
;
A
#
# COMPACT_ATOMS: atom_id res chain seq x y z
N MET A 1 19.09 -9.30 -5.07
CA MET A 1 20.12 -8.41 -5.67
C MET A 1 20.51 -7.29 -4.73
N ALA A 2 19.59 -6.41 -4.31
CA ALA A 2 19.89 -5.33 -3.36
C ALA A 2 20.49 -5.87 -2.04
N GLU A 3 19.85 -6.89 -1.46
CA GLU A 3 20.34 -7.60 -0.26
C GLU A 3 21.77 -8.13 -0.41
N TYR A 4 22.05 -8.84 -1.50
CA TYR A 4 23.38 -9.40 -1.80
C TYR A 4 24.47 -8.32 -1.86
N HIS A 5 24.10 -7.11 -2.30
CA HIS A 5 25.02 -5.96 -2.35
C HIS A 5 24.96 -5.09 -1.09
N ASN A 6 24.22 -5.49 -0.07
CA ASN A 6 24.03 -4.75 1.18
C ASN A 6 23.49 -3.32 0.93
N ILE A 7 22.57 -3.20 -0.04
CA ILE A 7 21.90 -1.96 -0.43
C ILE A 7 20.44 -2.04 -0.02
N SER A 8 19.94 -0.95 0.55
CA SER A 8 18.53 -0.78 0.92
C SER A 8 17.62 -0.81 -0.30
N PHE A 9 16.45 -1.43 -0.15
CA PHE A 9 15.40 -1.44 -1.15
C PHE A 9 14.13 -0.80 -0.58
N GLN A 10 13.67 0.29 -1.20
CA GLN A 10 12.41 0.96 -0.87
C GLN A 10 11.55 0.91 -2.13
N PRO A 11 10.46 0.13 -2.16
CA PRO A 11 9.57 0.13 -3.31
C PRO A 11 8.89 1.48 -3.46
N HIS A 12 8.72 1.92 -4.71
CA HIS A 12 7.84 3.04 -5.01
C HIS A 12 6.37 2.60 -4.98
N THR A 13 5.51 3.34 -4.27
CA THR A 13 4.13 2.94 -3.96
C THR A 13 3.06 3.90 -4.48
N TRP A 14 3.41 4.98 -5.20
CA TRP A 14 2.42 5.91 -5.77
C TRP A 14 1.68 5.33 -6.98
N THR A 15 0.71 4.48 -6.72
CA THR A 15 -0.24 3.97 -7.71
C THR A 15 -1.66 4.15 -7.19
N ASP A 16 -2.06 3.29 -6.25
CA ASP A 16 -3.33 3.31 -5.52
C ASP A 16 -3.17 2.45 -4.25
N GLY A 17 -4.26 2.24 -3.51
CA GLY A 17 -4.26 1.37 -2.33
C GLY A 17 -3.78 -0.07 -2.58
N LEU A 18 -4.05 -0.66 -3.76
CA LEU A 18 -3.58 -2.00 -4.09
C LEU A 18 -2.08 -2.01 -4.38
N GLY A 19 -1.59 -1.02 -5.13
CA GLY A 19 -0.16 -0.80 -5.37
C GLY A 19 0.62 -0.73 -4.06
N LEU A 20 0.09 -0.02 -3.06
CA LEU A 20 0.66 0.00 -1.72
C LEU A 20 0.59 -1.38 -1.05
N ALA A 21 -0.56 -2.06 -1.08
CA ALA A 21 -0.72 -3.38 -0.46
C ALA A 21 0.24 -4.45 -1.00
N TYR A 22 0.45 -4.51 -2.32
CA TYR A 22 1.40 -5.46 -2.92
C TYR A 22 2.83 -5.21 -2.44
N ASN A 23 3.23 -3.94 -2.42
CA ASN A 23 4.57 -3.55 -2.00
C ASN A 23 4.76 -3.70 -0.48
N LEU A 24 3.70 -3.59 0.31
CA LEU A 24 3.73 -3.84 1.76
C LEU A 24 4.13 -5.29 2.05
N HIS A 25 3.48 -6.26 1.39
CA HIS A 25 3.86 -7.68 1.50
C HIS A 25 5.31 -7.93 1.05
N LEU A 26 5.72 -7.31 -0.06
CA LEU A 26 7.09 -7.43 -0.56
C LEU A 26 8.12 -6.84 0.43
N CYS A 27 7.82 -5.67 1.00
CA CYS A 27 8.69 -5.00 1.97
C CYS A 27 8.80 -5.84 3.26
N ALA A 28 7.67 -6.33 3.79
CA ALA A 28 7.63 -7.16 4.99
C ALA A 28 8.40 -8.49 4.83
N ALA A 29 8.44 -9.04 3.62
CA ALA A 29 9.18 -10.27 3.32
C ALA A 29 10.67 -10.05 3.04
N SER A 30 11.12 -8.80 2.87
CA SER A 30 12.49 -8.47 2.45
C SER A 30 13.31 -7.88 3.59
N PRO A 31 14.41 -8.52 4.02
CA PRO A 31 15.27 -7.96 5.07
C PRO A 31 15.98 -6.68 4.64
N SER A 32 15.98 -6.35 3.34
CA SER A 32 16.58 -5.11 2.80
C SER A 32 15.62 -3.92 2.78
N CYS A 33 14.35 -4.13 3.15
CA CYS A 33 13.36 -3.05 3.23
C CYS A 33 13.31 -2.48 4.66
N GLY A 34 13.92 -1.32 4.87
CA GLY A 34 13.93 -0.66 6.19
C GLY A 34 12.90 0.47 6.36
N TYR A 35 12.50 1.10 5.27
CA TYR A 35 11.47 2.13 5.24
C TYR A 35 10.45 1.82 4.16
N PHE A 36 9.20 2.19 4.41
CA PHE A 36 8.10 1.95 3.50
C PHE A 36 7.47 3.28 3.07
N GLU A 37 7.37 3.51 1.77
CA GLU A 37 6.73 4.71 1.23
C GLU A 37 5.21 4.64 1.46
N TYR A 38 4.68 5.63 2.17
CA TYR A 38 3.26 5.78 2.45
C TYR A 38 2.71 7.05 1.80
N PRO A 39 1.98 6.96 0.67
CA PRO A 39 1.39 8.10 -0.01
C PRO A 39 0.30 8.74 0.84
N TYR A 40 0.58 9.96 1.31
CA TYR A 40 -0.34 10.79 2.06
C TYR A 40 0.05 12.26 1.91
N ASP A 41 -0.70 12.99 1.08
CA ASP A 41 -0.50 14.42 0.82
C ASP A 41 -1.85 15.15 0.67
N PRO A 42 -2.57 15.38 1.79
CA PRO A 42 -3.82 16.14 1.77
C PRO A 42 -3.62 17.59 1.29
N PRO A 43 -4.61 18.17 0.59
CA PRO A 43 -5.96 17.66 0.40
C PRO A 43 -6.13 16.72 -0.80
N TYR A 44 -5.10 16.59 -1.64
CA TYR A 44 -5.23 15.91 -2.94
C TYR A 44 -5.12 14.38 -2.80
N PHE A 45 -4.22 13.90 -1.95
CA PHE A 45 -3.93 12.49 -1.73
C PHE A 45 -4.16 12.12 -0.26
N GLY A 46 -5.42 12.21 0.17
CA GLY A 46 -5.86 11.70 1.47
C GLY A 46 -6.26 10.23 1.41
N LEU A 47 -6.67 9.67 2.56
CA LEU A 47 -7.12 8.28 2.65
C LEU A 47 -8.28 8.00 1.68
N GLU A 48 -9.26 8.90 1.65
CA GLU A 48 -10.46 8.77 0.81
C GLU A 48 -10.17 8.84 -0.70
N SER A 49 -9.13 9.57 -1.12
CA SER A 49 -8.84 9.75 -2.55
C SER A 49 -7.83 8.75 -3.08
N PHE A 50 -6.78 8.41 -2.32
CA PHE A 50 -5.73 7.51 -2.78
C PHE A 50 -6.12 6.02 -2.64
N TYR A 51 -6.86 5.68 -1.59
CA TYR A 51 -7.22 4.30 -1.25
C TYR A 51 -8.65 3.93 -1.65
N ARG A 52 -9.32 4.77 -2.46
CA ARG A 52 -10.75 4.68 -2.80
C ARG A 52 -11.23 3.33 -3.37
N LEU A 53 -10.31 2.55 -3.95
CA LEU A 53 -10.60 1.23 -4.53
C LEU A 53 -10.60 0.10 -3.50
N LEU A 54 -10.11 0.35 -2.28
CA LEU A 54 -10.21 -0.56 -1.15
C LEU A 54 -11.46 -0.25 -0.34
N ALA A 55 -12.07 -1.27 0.26
CA ALA A 55 -13.22 -1.11 1.15
C ALA A 55 -12.85 -0.31 2.41
N GLU A 56 -11.62 -0.48 2.91
CA GLU A 56 -11.04 0.28 4.02
C GLU A 56 -9.65 0.76 3.63
N PRO A 57 -9.26 2.02 3.95
CA PRO A 57 -7.94 2.53 3.64
C PRO A 57 -6.89 1.86 4.54
N ILE A 58 -5.69 1.72 4.00
CA ILE A 58 -4.52 1.27 4.75
C ILE A 58 -4.09 2.45 5.63
N LYS A 59 -3.95 2.22 6.94
CA LYS A 59 -3.68 3.27 7.92
C LYS A 59 -2.32 3.05 8.57
N VAL A 60 -1.65 4.16 8.85
CA VAL A 60 -0.48 4.18 9.75
C VAL A 60 -0.99 4.30 11.18
N ASP A 61 -0.44 3.50 12.09
CA ASP A 61 -0.79 3.54 13.51
C ASP A 61 -0.08 4.69 14.26
N ALA A 62 -0.22 4.71 15.59
CA ALA A 62 0.36 5.76 16.43
C ALA A 62 1.90 5.69 16.52
N ASP A 63 2.49 4.53 16.23
CA ASP A 63 3.92 4.29 16.26
C ASP A 63 4.60 4.53 14.91
N GLY A 64 3.80 4.85 13.87
CA GLY A 64 4.30 5.11 12.52
C GLY A 64 4.42 3.84 11.66
N GLU A 65 3.76 2.76 12.06
CA GLU A 65 3.81 1.46 11.39
C GLU A 65 2.52 1.18 10.60
N VAL A 66 2.63 0.28 9.61
CA VAL A 66 1.48 -0.22 8.83
C VAL A 66 1.37 -1.71 9.05
N GLU A 67 0.18 -2.17 9.46
CA GLU A 67 -0.06 -3.59 9.68
C GLU A 67 -0.11 -4.37 8.36
N VAL A 68 0.65 -5.47 8.30
CA VAL A 68 0.59 -6.41 7.18
C VAL A 68 -0.61 -7.34 7.37
N PRO A 69 -1.57 -7.40 6.43
CA PRO A 69 -2.77 -8.19 6.61
C PRO A 69 -2.47 -9.69 6.60
N SER A 70 -3.21 -10.44 7.41
CA SER A 70 -3.07 -11.91 7.53
C SER A 70 -4.08 -12.71 6.71
N LYS A 71 -5.07 -12.04 6.10
CA LYS A 71 -6.04 -12.66 5.18
C LYS A 71 -5.32 -13.20 3.93
N PRO A 72 -5.81 -14.28 3.29
CA PRO A 72 -5.22 -14.82 2.07
C PRO A 72 -5.11 -13.81 0.92
N GLY A 73 -4.11 -13.99 0.06
CA GLY A 73 -3.88 -13.12 -1.09
C GLY A 73 -3.32 -11.76 -0.66
N VAL A 74 -3.83 -10.68 -1.25
CA VAL A 74 -3.42 -9.29 -0.90
C VAL A 74 -3.86 -8.91 0.50
N GLY A 75 -4.91 -9.54 1.00
CA GLY A 75 -5.42 -9.36 2.35
C GLY A 75 -6.34 -8.15 2.57
N TYR A 76 -6.76 -7.49 1.50
CA TYR A 76 -7.71 -6.36 1.52
C TYR A 76 -8.95 -6.66 0.67
N ASP A 77 -10.09 -6.15 1.13
CA ASP A 77 -11.36 -6.21 0.40
C ASP A 77 -11.50 -4.98 -0.51
N LEU A 78 -12.11 -5.14 -1.69
CA LEU A 78 -12.28 -4.09 -2.69
C LEU A 78 -13.58 -3.30 -2.48
N ASN A 79 -13.56 -2.03 -2.88
CA ASN A 79 -14.76 -1.21 -2.99
C ASN A 79 -15.36 -1.37 -4.39
N GLU A 80 -16.27 -2.34 -4.53
CA GLU A 80 -16.92 -2.67 -5.81
C GLU A 80 -17.71 -1.49 -6.38
N ASP A 81 -18.38 -0.70 -5.53
CA ASP A 81 -19.14 0.49 -5.97
C ASP A 81 -18.21 1.55 -6.59
N ALA A 82 -17.04 1.77 -6.00
CA ALA A 82 -16.04 2.68 -6.55
C ALA A 82 -15.47 2.15 -7.88
N ILE A 83 -15.19 0.84 -7.96
CA ILE A 83 -14.71 0.21 -9.19
C ILE A 83 -15.73 0.40 -10.32
N GLU A 84 -17.00 0.13 -10.06
CA GLU A 84 -18.08 0.33 -11.04
C GLU A 84 -18.14 1.79 -11.49
N PHE A 85 -18.12 2.74 -10.54
CA PHE A 85 -18.19 4.17 -10.83
C PHE A 85 -17.02 4.68 -11.71
N TYR A 86 -15.80 4.19 -11.47
CA TYR A 86 -14.60 4.63 -12.20
C TYR A 86 -14.28 3.81 -13.45
N THR A 87 -15.06 2.76 -13.75
CA THR A 87 -14.84 1.93 -14.94
C THR A 87 -15.04 2.77 -16.21
N VAL A 88 -14.05 2.74 -17.11
CA VAL A 88 -14.11 3.40 -18.42
C VAL A 88 -14.34 2.34 -19.49
N SER A 89 -15.33 2.56 -20.36
CA SER A 89 -15.70 1.70 -21.50
C SER A 89 -15.10 2.17 -22.81
#